data_AF-A0A078FS34-F1
#
_entry.id   AF-A0A078FS34-F1
#
_cell.length_a   1.000
_cell.length_b   1.000
_cell.length_c   1.000
_cell.angle_alpha   90.00
_cell.angle_beta   90.00
_cell.angle_gamma   90.00
#
_symmetry.space_group_name_H-M   'P 1'
#
loop_
_entity.id
_entity.type
_entity.pdbx_description
1 polymer ?
#
loop_
_entity_poly.entity_id
_entity_poly.type
_entity_poly.pdbx_seq_one_letter_code
_entity_poly.pdbx_strand_id
1 'polypeptide(L)'
;MSEAAILGFLQTNESILDSGQFAAEHNLDHEEVKNVIKSLQGFRYIEAKLKRETLVLTDDGKKYAVEGSPEIHFFSAKDDLEVMITMLLIISFIFHWSRYLITSRKSFVATVHWLQTQ
;
A
#
# COMPACT_ATOMS: atom_id res chain seq x y z
N MET A 1 31.36 -19.83 31.67
CA MET A 1 32.11 -18.58 31.89
C MET A 1 31.50 -17.42 31.12
N SER A 2 30.89 -17.70 29.97
CA SER A 2 30.27 -16.72 29.07
C SER A 2 29.06 -15.95 29.65
N GLU A 3 28.30 -16.55 30.57
CA GLU A 3 27.17 -15.87 31.24
C GLU A 3 27.58 -14.68 32.11
N ALA A 4 28.57 -14.85 32.98
CA ALA A 4 29.07 -13.77 33.82
C ALA A 4 29.67 -12.63 32.98
N ALA A 5 30.29 -12.96 31.84
CA ALA A 5 30.81 -11.97 30.90
C ALA A 5 29.69 -11.17 30.23
N ILE A 6 28.62 -11.84 29.76
CA ILE A 6 27.47 -11.18 29.12
C ILE A 6 26.76 -10.27 30.12
N LEU A 7 26.48 -10.75 31.33
CA LEU A 7 25.78 -9.96 32.35
C LEU A 7 26.64 -8.80 32.86
N GLY A 8 27.94 -9.02 33.09
CA GLY A 8 28.86 -7.95 33.49
C GLY A 8 29.04 -6.89 32.39
N PHE A 9 29.06 -7.29 31.13
CA PHE A 9 29.09 -6.37 30.00
C PHE A 9 27.80 -5.56 29.91
N LEU A 10 26.63 -6.19 30.01
CA LEU A 10 25.33 -5.52 29.99
C LEU A 10 25.07 -4.64 31.22
N GLN A 11 25.75 -4.89 32.33
CA GLN A 11 25.71 -4.02 33.50
C GLN A 11 26.45 -2.69 33.25
N THR A 12 27.50 -2.73 32.44
CA THR A 12 28.36 -1.56 32.14
C THR A 12 27.97 -0.87 30.84
N ASN A 13 27.45 -1.63 29.87
CA ASN A 13 27.07 -1.19 28.53
C ASN A 13 25.59 -1.48 28.29
N GLU A 14 24.87 -0.53 27.70
CA GLU A 14 23.40 -0.62 27.58
C GLU A 14 22.91 -1.74 26.63
N SER A 15 23.73 -2.18 25.66
CA SER A 15 23.32 -3.23 24.72
C SER A 15 24.49 -3.93 24.04
N ILE A 16 24.28 -5.21 23.69
CA ILE A 16 25.14 -5.96 22.77
C ILE A 16 24.52 -5.86 21.38
N LEU A 17 25.21 -5.20 20.45
CA LEU A 17 24.74 -4.96 19.08
C LEU A 17 24.92 -6.18 18.18
N ASP A 18 26.00 -6.93 18.38
CA ASP A 18 26.34 -8.13 17.61
C ASP A 18 26.96 -9.18 18.55
N SER A 19 26.34 -10.36 18.63
CA SER A 19 26.79 -11.44 19.49
C SER A 19 28.03 -12.18 18.96
N GLY A 20 28.35 -12.04 17.67
CA GLY A 20 29.56 -12.54 17.04
C GLY A 20 30.77 -11.67 17.35
N GLN A 21 30.62 -10.35 17.21
CA GLN A 21 31.65 -9.39 17.59
C GLN A 21 31.96 -9.48 19.09
N PHE A 22 30.92 -9.56 19.93
CA PHE A 22 31.09 -9.75 21.37
C PHE A 22 31.86 -11.04 21.71
N ALA A 23 31.56 -12.15 21.05
CA ALA A 23 32.28 -13.40 21.27
C ALA A 23 33.76 -13.29 20.87
N ALA A 24 34.05 -12.64 19.73
CA ALA A 24 35.42 -12.43 19.26
C ALA A 24 36.23 -11.52 20.18
N GLU A 25 35.65 -10.44 20.69
CA GLU A 25 36.31 -9.49 21.61
C GLU A 25 36.63 -10.12 22.97
N HIS A 26 35.74 -10.99 23.46
CA HIS A 26 35.90 -11.64 24.76
C HIS A 26 36.58 -13.02 24.66
N ASN A 27 37.04 -13.42 23.47
CA ASN A 27 37.63 -14.73 23.20
C ASN A 27 36.75 -15.90 23.68
N LEU A 28 35.44 -15.77 23.45
CA LEU A 28 34.41 -16.75 23.79
C LEU A 28 33.94 -17.47 22.54
N ASP A 29 33.44 -18.69 22.72
CA ASP A 29 32.79 -19.40 21.64
C ASP A 29 31.44 -18.74 21.29
N HIS A 30 31.22 -18.47 20.00
CA HIS A 30 30.03 -17.78 19.53
C HIS A 30 28.75 -18.60 19.78
N GLU A 31 28.82 -19.93 19.68
CA GLU A 31 27.67 -20.80 19.95
C GLU A 31 27.33 -20.85 21.44
N GLU A 32 28.33 -20.88 22.32
CA GLU A 32 28.12 -20.74 23.78
C GLU A 32 27.45 -19.40 24.11
N VAL A 33 27.92 -18.29 23.54
CA VAL A 33 27.33 -16.95 23.73
C VAL A 33 25.86 -16.92 23.28
N LYS A 34 25.54 -17.47 22.09
CA LYS A 34 24.16 -17.57 21.60
C LYS A 34 23.26 -18.40 22.50
N ASN A 35 23.75 -19.54 22.99
CA ASN A 35 22.97 -20.41 23.86
C ASN A 35 22.68 -19.75 25.21
N VAL A 36 23.66 -19.04 25.77
CA VAL A 36 23.49 -18.29 27.01
C VAL A 36 22.51 -17.12 26.81
N ILE A 37 22.64 -16.34 25.73
CA ILE A 37 21.68 -15.25 25.42
C ILE A 37 20.25 -15.80 25.30
N LYS A 38 20.06 -16.92 24.59
CA LYS A 38 18.74 -17.59 24.49
C LYS A 38 18.21 -18.04 25.85
N SER A 39 19.07 -18.61 26.69
CA SER A 39 18.72 -19.02 28.05
C SER A 39 18.28 -17.82 28.90
N LEU A 40 19.09 -16.76 28.94
CA LEU A 40 18.80 -15.53 29.69
C LEU A 40 17.53 -14.82 29.21
N GLN A 41 17.25 -14.85 27.90
CA GLN A 41 15.98 -14.38 27.33
C GLN A 41 14.80 -15.24 27.80
N GLY A 42 14.96 -16.56 27.79
CA GLY A 42 13.93 -17.51 28.26
C GLY A 42 13.55 -17.28 29.73
N PHE A 43 14.53 -16.92 30.56
CA PHE A 43 14.31 -16.53 31.96
C PHE A 43 13.92 -15.06 32.16
N ARG A 44 13.79 -14.28 31.07
CA ARG A 44 13.48 -12.83 31.08
C ARG A 44 14.48 -11.97 31.87
N TYR A 45 15.72 -12.41 31.99
CA TYR A 45 16.79 -11.60 32.59
C TYR A 45 17.32 -10.53 31.62
N ILE A 46 17.17 -10.76 30.32
CA ILE A 46 17.54 -9.81 29.27
C ILE A 46 16.41 -9.70 28.23
N GLU A 47 16.18 -8.50 27.72
CA GLU A 47 15.27 -8.26 26.60
C GLU A 47 16.09 -7.96 25.34
N ALA A 48 15.95 -8.79 24.30
CA ALA A 48 16.49 -8.44 22.99
C ALA A 48 15.55 -7.47 22.29
N LYS A 49 15.94 -6.19 22.24
CA LYS A 49 15.37 -5.25 21.29
C LYS A 49 16.04 -5.48 19.94
N LEU A 50 15.35 -6.22 19.06
CA LEU A 50 15.76 -6.40 17.66
C LEU A 50 15.85 -5.02 17.01
N LYS A 51 17.07 -4.50 16.81
CA LYS A 51 17.26 -3.24 16.12
C LYS A 51 18.54 -3.27 15.29
N ARG A 52 18.39 -3.59 14.00
CA ARG A 52 19.08 -2.96 12.85
C ARG A 52 18.72 -3.69 11.55
N GLU A 53 17.59 -3.30 10.97
CA GLU A 53 17.37 -3.51 9.55
C GLU A 53 18.04 -2.35 8.82
N THR A 54 19.03 -2.65 7.98
CA THR A 54 19.57 -1.66 7.05
C THR A 54 18.65 -1.67 5.84
N LEU A 55 17.69 -0.74 5.84
CA LEU A 55 16.76 -0.56 4.73
C LEU A 55 17.50 0.13 3.58
N VAL A 56 17.74 -0.61 2.50
CA VAL A 56 18.39 -0.11 1.29
C VAL A 56 17.34 0.10 0.21
N LEU A 57 17.43 1.23 -0.49
CA LEU A 57 16.56 1.54 -1.62
C LEU A 57 16.81 0.53 -2.75
N THR A 58 15.77 -0.20 -3.15
CA THR A 58 15.80 -1.02 -4.35
C THR A 58 15.90 -0.14 -5.59
N ASP A 59 16.34 -0.70 -6.72
CA ASP A 59 16.42 0.08 -7.96
C ASP A 59 15.04 0.55 -8.44
N ASP A 60 14.00 -0.24 -8.19
CA ASP A 60 12.61 0.18 -8.38
C ASP A 60 12.20 1.31 -7.42
N GLY A 61 12.66 1.27 -6.16
CA GLY A 61 12.46 2.35 -5.19
C GLY A 61 13.20 3.63 -5.58
N LYS A 62 14.39 3.53 -6.18
CA LYS A 62 15.12 4.67 -6.75
C LYS A 62 14.35 5.24 -7.94
N LYS A 63 13.84 4.39 -8.83
CA LYS A 63 13.04 4.79 -9.97
C LYS A 63 11.74 5.47 -9.53
N TYR A 64 11.02 4.89 -8.57
CA TYR A 64 9.85 5.49 -7.92
C TYR A 64 10.16 6.84 -7.28
N ALA A 65 11.30 6.97 -6.59
CA ALA A 65 11.71 8.22 -5.96
C ALA A 65 12.03 9.34 -6.98
N VAL A 66 12.45 8.97 -8.20
CA VAL A 66 12.78 9.92 -9.27
C VAL A 66 11.57 10.25 -10.16
N GLU A 67 10.80 9.23 -10.56
CA GLU A 67 9.71 9.35 -11.53
C GLU A 67 8.35 9.62 -10.85
N GLY A 68 8.26 9.45 -9.53
CA GLY A 68 7.00 9.53 -8.79
C GLY A 68 6.18 8.24 -8.90
N SER A 69 5.04 8.21 -8.19
CA SER A 69 4.21 7.00 -8.12
C SER A 69 3.65 6.62 -9.49
N PRO A 70 3.78 5.36 -9.93
CA PRO A 70 3.15 4.84 -11.15
C PRO A 70 1.63 5.04 -11.19
N GLU A 71 0.99 5.23 -10.04
CA GLU A 71 -0.45 5.49 -9.93
C GLU A 71 -0.85 6.82 -10.57
N ILE A 72 0.06 7.80 -10.67
CA ILE A 72 -0.19 9.10 -11.31
C ILE A 72 -0.19 8.96 -12.85
N HIS A 73 0.50 7.96 -13.39
CA HIS A 73 0.61 7.75 -14.83
C HIS A 73 -0.61 7.05 -15.44
N PHE A 74 -1.44 6.37 -14.63
CA PHE A 74 -2.65 5.71 -15.14
C PHE A 74 -3.81 6.68 -15.37
N PHE A 75 -3.78 7.88 -14.76
CA PHE A 75 -4.84 8.88 -14.91
C PHE A 75 -4.55 9.97 -15.95
N SER A 76 -3.36 10.00 -16.58
CA SER A 76 -2.92 11.16 -17.36
C SER A 76 -2.88 10.98 -18.89
N ALA A 77 -3.45 9.91 -19.45
CA ALA A 77 -3.49 9.79 -20.91
C ALA A 77 -4.58 8.82 -21.39
N LYS A 78 -5.82 9.32 -21.54
CA LYS A 78 -6.65 9.19 -22.76
C LYS A 78 -7.73 10.29 -22.76
N ASP A 79 -7.35 11.43 -23.33
CA ASP A 79 -8.18 12.40 -24.05
C ASP A 79 -9.53 12.79 -23.42
N ASP A 80 -9.49 13.72 -22.47
CA ASP A 80 -10.65 14.41 -21.89
C ASP A 80 -11.64 14.93 -22.95
N LEU A 81 -11.16 15.27 -24.15
CA LEU A 81 -12.01 15.76 -25.25
C LEU A 81 -12.93 14.68 -25.83
N GLU A 82 -12.44 13.44 -25.99
CA GLU A 82 -13.23 12.31 -26.52
C GLU A 82 -14.33 11.93 -25.54
N VAL A 83 -14.02 11.95 -24.23
CA VAL A 83 -15.00 11.68 -23.17
C VAL A 83 -16.07 12.77 -23.12
N MET A 84 -15.68 14.05 -23.22
CA MET A 84 -16.62 15.17 -23.28
C MET A 84 -17.51 15.11 -24.53
N ILE A 85 -16.95 14.81 -25.71
CA ILE A 85 -17.72 14.67 -26.96
C ILE A 85 -18.71 13.51 -26.85
N THR A 86 -18.28 12.36 -26.33
CA THR A 86 -19.14 11.18 -26.15
C THR A 86 -20.30 11.47 -25.19
N MET A 87 -20.04 12.17 -24.09
CA MET A 87 -21.10 12.58 -23.16
C MET A 87 -22.10 13.56 -23.81
N LEU A 88 -21.63 14.54 -24.59
CA LEU A 88 -22.50 15.48 -25.30
C LEU A 88 -23.39 14.79 -26.34
N LEU A 89 -22.86 13.80 -27.07
CA LEU A 89 -23.64 13.01 -28.03
C LEU A 89 -24.73 12.18 -27.34
N ILE A 90 -24.44 11.57 -26.19
CA ILE A 90 -25.41 10.82 -25.39
C ILE A 90 -26.53 11.74 -24.88
N ILE A 91 -26.19 12.91 -24.34
CA ILE A 91 -27.17 13.89 -23.85
C ILE A 91 -28.07 14.37 -24.99
N SER A 92 -27.49 14.71 -26.14
CA SER A 92 -28.25 15.11 -27.34
C SER A 92 -29.21 14.01 -27.81
N PHE A 93 -28.74 12.76 -27.83
CA PHE A 93 -29.55 11.60 -28.21
C PHE A 93 -30.73 11.38 -27.26
N ILE A 94 -30.50 11.46 -25.95
CA ILE A 94 -31.55 11.36 -24.92
C ILE A 94 -32.57 12.48 -25.10
N PHE A 95 -32.12 13.72 -25.33
CA PHE A 95 -33.02 14.86 -25.51
C PHE A 95 -33.86 14.73 -26.78
N HIS A 96 -33.26 14.25 -27.87
CA HIS A 96 -33.95 13.99 -29.14
C HIS A 96 -35.02 12.90 -28.99
N TRP A 97 -34.68 11.77 -28.37
CA TRP A 97 -35.63 10.67 -28.14
C TRP A 97 -36.71 11.01 -27.11
N SER A 98 -36.39 11.81 -26.10
CA SER A 98 -37.37 12.31 -25.13
C SER A 98 -38.40 13.21 -25.83
N ARG A 99 -37.96 14.10 -26.73
CA ARG A 99 -38.85 14.93 -27.55
C ARG A 99 -39.71 14.07 -28.49
N TYR A 100 -39.14 13.04 -29.11
CA TYR A 100 -39.87 12.11 -29.96
C TYR A 100 -40.95 11.36 -29.16
N LEU A 101 -40.61 10.77 -28.02
CA LEU A 101 -41.54 10.04 -27.14
C LEU A 101 -42.69 10.93 -26.63
N ILE A 102 -42.40 12.18 -26.24
CA ILE A 102 -43.44 13.12 -25.78
C ILE A 102 -44.38 13.50 -26.93
N THR A 103 -43.84 13.72 -28.14
CA THR A 103 -44.64 14.07 -29.31
C THR A 103 -45.50 12.88 -29.76
N SER A 104 -44.94 11.68 -29.84
CA SER A 104 -45.65 10.46 -30.21
C SER A 104 -46.75 10.08 -29.21
N ARG A 105 -46.55 10.28 -27.90
CA ARG A 105 -47.60 10.06 -26.90
C ARG A 105 -48.77 11.03 -27.04
N LYS A 106 -48.51 12.30 -27.36
CA LYS A 106 -49.57 13.30 -27.61
C LYS A 106 -50.39 12.95 -28.87
N SER A 107 -49.72 12.52 -29.94
CA SER A 107 -50.40 12.07 -31.16
C SER A 107 -51.25 10.83 -30.92
N PHE A 108 -50.78 9.83 -30.18
CA PHE A 108 -51.55 8.61 -29.89
C PHE A 108 -52.82 8.88 -29.07
N VAL A 109 -52.74 9.71 -28.03
CA VAL A 109 -53.92 10.08 -27.21
C VAL A 109 -54.94 10.88 -28.03
N ALA A 110 -54.48 11.78 -28.91
CA ALA A 110 -55.35 12.53 -29.80
C ALA A 110 -56.11 11.62 -30.78
N THR A 111 -55.45 10.62 -31.36
CA THR A 111 -56.08 9.68 -32.29
C THR A 111 -57.10 8.76 -31.59
N VAL A 112 -56.80 8.30 -30.37
CA VAL A 112 -57.73 7.47 -29.58
C VAL A 112 -58.97 8.27 -29.18
N HIS A 113 -58.81 9.52 -28.75
CA HIS A 113 -59.94 10.37 -28.37
C HIS A 113 -60.88 10.65 -29.57
N TRP A 114 -60.31 10.90 -30.77
CA TRP A 114 -61.09 11.13 -31.99
C TRP A 114 -61.87 9.88 -32.44
N LEU A 115 -61.33 8.67 -32.23
CA LEU A 115 -62.00 7.41 -32.56
C LEU A 115 -63.17 7.08 -31.61
N GLN A 116 -63.15 7.56 -30.36
CA GLN A 116 -64.23 7.37 -29.38
C GLN A 116 -65.35 8.41 -29.50
N THR A 117 -65.18 9.45 -30.31
CA THR A 117 -66.19 10.51 -30.54
C THR A 117 -66.92 10.41 -31.89
N GLN A 118 -66.65 9.35 -32.67
CA GLN A 118 -67.46 8.90 -33.81
C GLN A 118 -68.46 7.83 -33.35
#